data_AF-A0A674NP48-F1
#
_entry.id   AF-A0A674NP48-F1
#
_cell.length_a   1.000
_cell.length_b   1.000
_cell.length_c   1.000
_cell.angle_alpha   90.00
_cell.angle_beta   90.00
_cell.angle_gamma   90.00
#
_symmetry.space_group_name_H-M   'P 1'
#
loop_
_entity.id
_entity.type
_entity.pdbx_description
1 polymer ?
#
loop_
_entity_poly.entity_id
_entity_poly.type
_entity_poly.pdbx_seq_one_letter_code
_entity_poly.pdbx_strand_id
1 'polypeptide(L)'
;MGNPLLDISAVVDKDFLDKFGLKPNDQILAEDKHKALFDEIVKKSNVEYHAGGSTQNSVKIAQWMIQKPHKVATFFGCIGSDHFGEILKKKAEEAHVDAHYYEQNVVPTGTCAACITGDNRSLVANLAAANCYKKEKHLDLDSNWELAKKARVYYIAGFFLTVSPESILKVAKHASDNNKIFCMNLSAPFISQFFKQPLMEIMPYVDILFGNETEAATFAKELGFETDDIGEIAKKTQTLPKANTKRQRVVVFTQGKDDTVATKNPLKTATMFPVLDIDQNDIVDTNGAGDAFVGGFLSALVQEQVLEECIRAGHYAANIIIRRVGCTFPEKPDFH
;
A
#
# COMPACT_ATOMS: atom_id res chain seq x y z
N MET A 1 4.36 3.37 7.57
CA MET A 1 3.30 4.23 8.14
C MET A 1 2.32 4.61 7.05
N GLY A 2 1.04 4.85 7.37
CA GLY A 2 0.02 5.15 6.37
C GLY A 2 -1.35 5.41 6.96
N ASN A 3 -2.38 5.22 6.14
CA ASN A 3 -3.78 5.41 6.52
C ASN A 3 -4.37 4.08 7.01
N PRO A 4 -4.57 3.88 8.33
CA PRO A 4 -5.27 2.71 8.83
C PRO A 4 -6.77 2.87 8.56
N LEU A 5 -7.37 1.91 7.87
CA LEU A 5 -8.78 1.94 7.52
C LEU A 5 -9.42 0.61 7.91
N LEU A 6 -10.65 0.65 8.41
CA LEU A 6 -11.46 -0.55 8.52
C LEU A 6 -12.12 -0.83 7.17
N ASP A 7 -11.75 -1.92 6.52
CA ASP A 7 -12.38 -2.35 5.28
C ASP A 7 -13.74 -2.97 5.61
N ILE A 8 -14.79 -2.45 4.99
CA ILE A 8 -16.17 -2.93 5.08
C ILE A 8 -16.52 -3.49 3.72
N SER A 9 -16.53 -4.82 3.61
CA SER A 9 -16.72 -5.49 2.33
C SER A 9 -18.05 -6.21 2.26
N ALA A 10 -18.72 -6.07 1.11
CA ALA A 10 -19.97 -6.76 0.83
C ALA A 10 -20.14 -6.97 -0.68
N VAL A 11 -20.81 -8.07 -1.04
CA VAL A 11 -21.35 -8.25 -2.39
C VAL A 11 -22.54 -7.32 -2.56
N VAL A 12 -22.48 -6.48 -3.60
CA VAL A 12 -23.54 -5.52 -3.95
C VAL A 12 -24.01 -5.78 -5.39
N ASP A 13 -25.07 -5.08 -5.79
CA ASP A 13 -25.59 -5.10 -7.15
C ASP A 13 -25.16 -3.86 -7.93
N LYS A 14 -25.39 -3.86 -9.25
CA LYS A 14 -25.10 -2.72 -10.12
C LYS A 14 -25.87 -1.47 -9.67
N ASP A 15 -27.11 -1.64 -9.21
CA ASP A 15 -27.95 -0.54 -8.75
C ASP A 15 -27.33 0.19 -7.54
N PHE A 16 -26.66 -0.54 -6.64
CA PHE A 16 -25.90 0.06 -5.54
C PHE A 16 -24.72 0.90 -6.03
N LEU A 17 -23.97 0.41 -7.03
CA LEU A 17 -22.87 1.20 -7.63
C LEU A 17 -23.41 2.46 -8.31
N ASP A 18 -24.44 2.31 -9.15
CA ASP A 18 -25.06 3.41 -9.88
C ASP A 18 -25.62 4.48 -8.93
N LYS A 19 -26.25 4.07 -7.83
CA LYS A 19 -26.78 4.97 -6.78
C LYS A 19 -25.72 5.91 -6.22
N PHE A 20 -24.50 5.42 -6.03
CA PHE A 20 -23.39 6.19 -5.49
C PHE A 20 -22.44 6.75 -6.56
N GLY A 21 -22.77 6.56 -7.85
CA GLY A 21 -21.97 7.03 -8.97
C GLY A 21 -20.60 6.34 -9.08
N LEU A 22 -20.52 5.09 -8.64
CA LEU A 22 -19.29 4.30 -8.60
C LEU A 22 -19.13 3.50 -9.88
N LYS A 23 -17.91 3.50 -10.44
CA LYS A 23 -17.56 2.56 -11.50
C LYS A 23 -17.14 1.22 -10.92
N PRO A 24 -17.33 0.10 -11.65
CA PRO A 24 -16.61 -1.13 -11.35
C PRO A 24 -15.09 -0.86 -11.32
N ASN A 25 -14.37 -1.42 -10.34
CA ASN A 25 -12.92 -1.24 -10.13
C ASN A 25 -12.44 0.19 -9.83
N ASP A 26 -13.32 1.08 -9.40
CA ASP A 26 -12.90 2.42 -8.97
C ASP A 26 -12.09 2.38 -7.68
N GLN A 27 -11.19 3.34 -7.50
CA GLN A 27 -10.50 3.59 -6.23
C GLN A 27 -10.52 5.08 -5.94
N ILE A 28 -11.45 5.51 -5.09
CA ILE A 28 -11.74 6.93 -4.86
C ILE A 28 -11.78 7.29 -3.38
N LEU A 29 -11.60 8.58 -3.11
CA LEU A 29 -11.88 9.17 -1.80
C LEU A 29 -13.37 9.50 -1.71
N ALA A 30 -13.96 9.25 -0.54
CA ALA A 30 -15.36 9.54 -0.27
C ALA A 30 -15.64 11.06 -0.30
N GLU A 31 -16.36 11.51 -1.31
CA GLU A 31 -17.09 12.79 -1.32
C GLU A 31 -18.37 12.76 -0.45
N ASP A 32 -19.01 13.91 -0.25
CA ASP A 32 -20.26 14.05 0.53
C ASP A 32 -21.38 13.12 0.07
N LYS A 33 -21.51 12.88 -1.25
CA LYS A 33 -22.51 11.97 -1.82
C LYS A 33 -22.33 10.51 -1.40
N HIS A 34 -21.14 10.13 -0.94
CA HIS A 34 -20.84 8.76 -0.52
C HIS A 34 -21.01 8.55 0.99
N LYS A 35 -21.33 9.58 1.80
CA LYS A 35 -21.46 9.41 3.26
C LYS A 35 -22.48 8.33 3.64
N ALA A 36 -23.64 8.33 2.97
CA ALA A 36 -24.69 7.33 3.19
C ALA A 36 -24.30 5.91 2.74
N LEU A 37 -23.26 5.76 1.92
CA LEU A 37 -22.79 4.45 1.45
C LEU A 37 -22.40 3.56 2.62
N PHE A 38 -21.62 4.10 3.57
CA PHE A 38 -21.11 3.35 4.70
C PHE A 38 -22.23 2.86 5.63
N ASP A 39 -23.30 3.63 5.80
CA ASP A 39 -24.48 3.24 6.58
C ASP A 39 -25.36 2.19 5.86
N GLU A 40 -25.28 2.13 4.53
CA GLU A 40 -26.05 1.19 3.72
C GLU A 40 -25.32 -0.13 3.47
N ILE A 41 -24.00 -0.08 3.22
CA ILE A 41 -23.21 -1.28 2.96
C ILE A 41 -23.18 -2.20 4.18
N VAL A 42 -23.11 -1.65 5.40
CA VAL A 42 -23.14 -2.45 6.65
C VAL A 42 -24.46 -3.18 6.88
N LYS A 43 -25.54 -2.81 6.16
CA LYS A 43 -26.85 -3.47 6.22
C LYS A 43 -27.00 -4.59 5.19
N LYS A 44 -26.02 -4.77 4.29
CA LYS A 44 -26.02 -5.89 3.33
C LYS A 44 -25.82 -7.21 4.08
N SER A 45 -26.28 -8.32 3.49
CA SER A 45 -26.01 -9.65 4.01
C SER A 45 -24.52 -9.99 3.85
N ASN A 46 -23.94 -10.67 4.85
CA ASN A 46 -22.55 -11.15 4.84
C ASN A 46 -21.49 -10.04 4.72
N VAL A 47 -21.68 -8.93 5.42
CA VAL A 47 -20.64 -7.90 5.55
C VAL A 47 -19.46 -8.46 6.34
N GLU A 48 -18.27 -8.31 5.79
CA GLU A 48 -17.03 -8.66 6.48
C GLU A 48 -16.22 -7.41 6.81
N TYR A 49 -15.59 -7.45 7.99
CA TYR A 49 -14.73 -6.38 8.50
C TYR A 49 -13.29 -6.85 8.57
N HIS A 50 -12.39 -6.11 7.91
CA HIS A 50 -10.97 -6.43 7.85
C HIS A 50 -10.13 -5.21 8.24
N ALA A 51 -8.99 -5.44 8.90
CA ALA A 51 -8.02 -4.37 9.05
C ALA A 51 -7.34 -4.11 7.71
N GLY A 52 -7.60 -2.92 7.18
CA GLY A 52 -7.22 -2.49 5.84
C GLY A 52 -6.32 -1.27 5.85
N GLY A 53 -6.29 -0.60 4.69
CA GLY A 53 -5.35 0.45 4.38
C GLY A 53 -4.07 -0.09 3.75
N SER A 54 -3.69 0.45 2.60
CA SER A 54 -2.64 -0.12 1.74
C SER A 54 -1.32 -0.39 2.47
N THR A 55 -0.74 0.60 3.17
CA THR A 55 0.50 0.36 3.93
C THR A 55 0.32 -0.68 5.04
N GLN A 56 -0.84 -0.70 5.72
CA GLN A 56 -1.09 -1.66 6.80
C GLN A 56 -1.25 -3.08 6.25
N ASN A 57 -1.88 -3.23 5.08
CA ASN A 57 -1.98 -4.48 4.33
C ASN A 57 -0.60 -5.03 3.94
N SER A 58 0.30 -4.20 3.41
CA SER A 58 1.65 -4.67 3.07
C SER A 58 2.46 -5.07 4.31
N VAL A 59 2.34 -4.32 5.41
CA VAL A 59 3.05 -4.59 6.66
C VAL A 59 2.57 -5.90 7.31
N LYS A 60 1.26 -6.17 7.36
CA LYS A 60 0.73 -7.43 7.91
C LYS A 60 1.16 -8.64 7.06
N ILE A 61 1.20 -8.48 5.74
CA ILE A 61 1.66 -9.55 4.84
C ILE A 61 3.17 -9.78 4.98
N ALA A 62 3.96 -8.72 5.11
CA ALA A 62 5.39 -8.86 5.39
C ALA A 62 5.62 -9.62 6.71
N GLN A 63 4.89 -9.27 7.77
CA GLN A 63 4.98 -9.97 9.05
C GLN A 63 4.51 -11.43 8.96
N TRP A 64 3.44 -11.71 8.19
CA TRP A 64 2.98 -13.07 7.91
C TRP A 64 4.04 -13.89 7.16
N MET A 65 4.67 -13.34 6.12
CA MET A 65 5.74 -14.03 5.40
C MET A 65 6.96 -14.29 6.29
N ILE A 66 7.30 -13.36 7.19
CA ILE A 66 8.42 -13.50 8.12
C ILE A 66 8.13 -14.52 9.22
N GLN A 67 6.86 -14.64 9.66
CA GLN A 67 6.40 -15.45 10.79
C GLN A 67 7.06 -15.06 12.12
N LYS A 68 8.34 -15.37 12.31
CA LYS A 68 9.13 -15.09 13.50
C LYS A 68 10.42 -14.34 13.17
N PRO A 69 10.88 -13.44 14.04
CA PRO A 69 10.22 -13.01 15.28
C PRO A 69 8.93 -12.23 14.99
N HIS A 70 8.04 -12.16 15.98
CA HIS A 70 6.87 -11.29 15.93
C HIS A 70 7.34 -9.83 16.06
N LYS A 71 6.51 -8.86 15.65
CA LYS A 71 6.79 -7.42 15.81
C LYS A 71 8.05 -6.96 15.06
N VAL A 72 8.35 -7.58 13.93
CA VAL A 72 9.41 -7.13 13.00
C VAL A 72 8.96 -5.89 12.24
N ALA A 73 7.67 -5.84 11.89
CA ALA A 73 7.10 -4.75 11.12
C ALA A 73 6.37 -3.75 12.05
N THR A 74 6.83 -2.50 12.07
CA THR A 74 6.21 -1.41 12.82
C THR A 74 5.23 -0.63 11.93
N PHE A 75 4.04 -0.33 12.44
CA PHE A 75 3.04 0.48 11.73
C PHE A 75 2.65 1.71 12.54
N PHE A 76 2.68 2.89 11.90
CA PHE A 76 2.11 4.14 12.44
C PHE A 76 0.97 4.63 11.55
N GLY A 77 -0.07 5.17 12.20
CA GLY A 77 -1.25 5.76 11.56
C GLY A 77 -2.10 6.50 12.59
N CYS A 78 -3.23 7.09 12.18
CA CYS A 78 -4.16 7.77 13.08
C CYS A 78 -5.54 7.11 13.03
N ILE A 79 -6.12 6.87 14.20
CA ILE A 79 -7.45 6.25 14.37
C ILE A 79 -8.33 7.10 15.29
N GLY A 80 -9.63 6.84 15.28
CA GLY A 80 -10.55 7.35 16.28
C GLY A 80 -10.49 6.48 17.53
N SER A 81 -10.71 7.07 18.70
CA SER A 81 -10.93 6.34 19.95
C SER A 81 -12.37 5.80 19.97
N ASP A 82 -12.63 4.82 19.11
CA ASP A 82 -13.94 4.23 18.89
C ASP A 82 -13.86 2.71 18.67
N HIS A 83 -15.03 2.09 18.51
CA HIS A 83 -15.12 0.63 18.33
C HIS A 83 -14.31 0.13 17.13
N PHE A 84 -14.27 0.88 16.03
CA PHE A 84 -13.52 0.50 14.83
C PHE A 84 -12.01 0.65 15.03
N GLY A 85 -11.57 1.65 15.80
CA GLY A 85 -10.19 1.80 16.25
C GLY A 85 -9.73 0.60 17.09
N GLU A 86 -10.57 0.13 18.01
CA GLU A 86 -10.29 -1.08 18.80
C GLU A 86 -10.20 -2.34 17.93
N ILE A 87 -11.06 -2.50 16.91
CA ILE A 87 -10.97 -3.61 15.96
C ILE A 87 -9.63 -3.56 15.20
N LEU A 88 -9.22 -2.39 14.71
CA LEU A 88 -7.94 -2.24 14.01
C LEU A 88 -6.74 -2.61 14.89
N LYS A 89 -6.73 -2.15 16.15
CA LYS A 89 -5.70 -2.51 17.13
C LYS A 89 -5.63 -4.01 17.35
N LYS A 90 -6.78 -4.65 17.60
CA LYS A 90 -6.86 -6.10 17.81
C LYS A 90 -6.36 -6.88 16.59
N LYS A 91 -6.79 -6.50 15.39
CA LYS A 91 -6.41 -7.17 14.14
C LYS A 91 -4.93 -6.99 13.80
N ALA A 92 -4.33 -5.84 14.12
CA ALA A 92 -2.90 -5.64 13.96
C ALA A 92 -2.07 -6.53 14.90
N GLU A 93 -2.48 -6.67 16.17
CA GLU A 93 -1.83 -7.57 17.14
C GLU A 93 -2.02 -9.06 16.78
N GLU A 94 -3.20 -9.45 16.30
CA GLU A 94 -3.47 -10.80 15.74
C GLU A 94 -2.54 -11.11 14.55
N ALA A 95 -2.20 -10.10 13.74
CA ALA A 95 -1.23 -10.21 12.65
C ALA A 95 0.23 -10.03 13.11
N HIS A 96 0.47 -9.92 14.42
CA HIS A 96 1.79 -9.76 15.04
C HIS A 96 2.57 -8.52 14.60
N VAL A 97 1.87 -7.48 14.14
CA VAL A 97 2.43 -6.18 13.76
C VAL A 97 2.65 -5.32 15.01
N ASP A 98 3.77 -4.62 15.08
CA ASP A 98 4.03 -3.63 16.13
C ASP A 98 3.36 -2.30 15.78
N ALA A 99 2.05 -2.23 15.95
CA ALA A 99 1.25 -1.07 15.57
C ALA A 99 1.17 -0.05 16.71
N HIS A 100 1.53 1.21 16.40
CA HIS A 100 1.42 2.36 17.31
C HIS A 100 0.59 3.43 16.61
N TYR A 101 -0.64 3.62 17.09
CA TYR A 101 -1.57 4.56 16.49
C TYR A 101 -1.63 5.88 17.27
N TYR A 102 -1.76 6.99 16.54
CA TYR A 102 -2.25 8.24 17.12
C TYR A 102 -3.76 8.15 17.30
N GLU A 103 -4.21 8.04 18.56
CA GLU A 103 -5.63 8.00 18.91
C GLU A 103 -6.16 9.40 19.21
N GLN A 104 -7.36 9.72 18.72
CA GLN A 104 -8.04 11.00 18.96
C GLN A 104 -9.56 10.84 19.00
N ASN A 105 -10.26 11.80 19.60
CA ASN A 105 -11.69 11.69 19.92
C ASN A 105 -12.60 12.61 19.08
N VAL A 106 -12.05 13.29 18.06
CA VAL A 106 -12.77 14.31 17.29
C VAL A 106 -13.40 13.72 16.03
N VAL A 107 -12.68 12.83 15.35
CA VAL A 107 -13.07 12.23 14.07
C VAL A 107 -13.10 10.71 14.24
N PRO A 108 -14.12 9.99 13.72
CA PRO A 108 -14.15 8.54 13.81
C PRO A 108 -13.03 7.88 13.00
N THR A 109 -12.71 6.63 13.32
CA THR A 109 -11.78 5.78 12.57
C THR A 109 -12.16 5.72 11.08
N GLY A 110 -11.15 5.81 10.22
CA GLY A 110 -11.33 5.74 8.77
C GLY A 110 -11.87 4.39 8.33
N THR A 111 -12.65 4.39 7.26
CA THR A 111 -13.30 3.21 6.68
C THR A 111 -13.07 3.16 5.18
N CYS A 112 -13.00 1.96 4.63
CA CYS A 112 -12.98 1.75 3.18
C CYS A 112 -14.12 0.80 2.83
N ALA A 113 -15.08 1.28 2.04
CA ALA A 113 -16.13 0.41 1.54
C ALA A 113 -15.63 -0.33 0.31
N ALA A 114 -15.73 -1.65 0.33
CA ALA A 114 -15.31 -2.50 -0.76
C ALA A 114 -16.54 -3.17 -1.38
N CYS A 115 -17.11 -2.50 -2.39
CA CYS A 115 -18.33 -2.87 -3.09
C CYS A 115 -18.03 -3.92 -4.17
N ILE A 116 -18.36 -5.18 -3.93
CA ILE A 116 -18.02 -6.31 -4.83
C ILE A 116 -19.17 -6.57 -5.81
N THR A 117 -18.88 -6.59 -7.12
CA THR A 117 -19.84 -6.92 -8.19
C THR A 117 -19.20 -7.86 -9.21
N GLY A 118 -19.53 -9.16 -9.16
CA GLY A 118 -18.82 -10.19 -9.91
C GLY A 118 -17.33 -10.18 -9.53
N ASP A 119 -16.45 -10.10 -10.52
CA ASP A 119 -14.99 -10.04 -10.32
C ASP A 119 -14.48 -8.62 -10.04
N ASN A 120 -15.36 -7.61 -10.02
CA ASN A 120 -14.99 -6.22 -9.84
C ASN A 120 -15.17 -5.77 -8.40
N ARG A 121 -14.33 -4.82 -7.96
CA ARG A 121 -14.47 -4.20 -6.64
C ARG A 121 -14.24 -2.70 -6.69
N SER A 122 -15.29 -1.94 -6.36
CA SER A 122 -15.20 -0.49 -6.25
C SER A 122 -14.85 -0.11 -4.81
N LEU A 123 -13.72 0.58 -4.61
CA LEU A 123 -13.21 1.02 -3.31
C LEU A 123 -13.51 2.49 -3.08
N VAL A 124 -14.18 2.77 -1.96
CA VAL A 124 -14.49 4.13 -1.52
C VAL A 124 -13.91 4.36 -0.13
N ALA A 125 -12.83 5.12 -0.04
CA ALA A 125 -12.14 5.39 1.20
C ALA A 125 -12.67 6.68 1.87
N ASN A 126 -13.29 6.54 3.04
CA ASN A 126 -13.54 7.63 3.96
C ASN A 126 -12.39 7.70 4.97
N LEU A 127 -11.39 8.54 4.69
CA LEU A 127 -10.17 8.59 5.50
C LEU A 127 -10.43 8.98 6.95
N ALA A 128 -11.41 9.86 7.23
CA ALA A 128 -11.79 10.28 8.58
C ALA A 128 -10.56 10.51 9.49
N ALA A 129 -10.40 9.77 10.59
CA ALA A 129 -9.27 9.89 11.51
C ALA A 129 -7.89 9.68 10.85
N ALA A 130 -7.79 8.90 9.76
CA ALA A 130 -6.51 8.73 9.06
C ALA A 130 -5.96 10.08 8.55
N ASN A 131 -6.83 11.02 8.14
CA ASN A 131 -6.45 12.39 7.76
C ASN A 131 -5.98 13.25 8.94
N CYS A 132 -6.17 12.79 10.18
CA CYS A 132 -5.82 13.53 11.38
C CYS A 132 -4.42 13.23 11.89
N TYR A 133 -3.60 12.45 11.18
CA TYR A 133 -2.23 12.19 11.62
C TYR A 133 -1.44 13.49 11.77
N LYS A 134 -0.78 13.66 12.92
CA LYS A 134 0.03 14.83 13.26
C LYS A 134 1.44 14.41 13.63
N LYS A 135 2.42 14.82 12.81
CA LYS A 135 3.84 14.51 13.00
C LYS A 135 4.30 14.87 14.41
N GLU A 136 4.00 16.09 14.84
CA GLU A 136 4.42 16.69 16.11
C GLU A 136 3.80 16.03 17.34
N LYS A 137 2.64 15.38 17.17
CA LYS A 137 1.94 14.68 18.26
C LYS A 137 2.21 13.18 18.31
N HIS A 138 2.89 12.63 17.31
CA HIS A 138 3.08 11.18 17.20
C HIS A 138 4.47 10.79 16.73
N LEU A 139 4.89 11.16 15.51
CA LEU A 139 6.20 10.77 14.96
C LEU A 139 7.37 11.45 15.67
N ASP A 140 7.16 12.66 16.19
CA ASP A 140 8.19 13.43 16.90
C ASP A 140 8.30 13.05 18.38
N LEU A 141 7.42 12.19 18.92
CA LEU A 141 7.58 11.66 20.26
C LEU A 141 8.80 10.73 20.29
N ASP A 142 9.68 10.90 21.28
CA ASP A 142 10.92 10.14 21.39
C ASP A 142 10.68 8.63 21.31
N SER A 143 9.69 8.11 22.03
CA SER A 143 9.34 6.69 22.04
C SER A 143 9.06 6.14 20.63
N ASN A 144 8.34 6.90 19.81
CA ASN A 144 7.96 6.48 18.46
C ASN A 144 9.10 6.70 17.47
N TRP A 145 9.83 7.80 17.61
CA TRP A 145 10.99 8.08 16.76
C TRP A 145 12.11 7.06 16.97
N GLU A 146 12.33 6.57 18.19
CA GLU A 146 13.27 5.48 18.46
C GLU A 146 12.90 4.20 17.70
N LEU A 147 11.62 3.85 17.58
CA LEU A 147 11.17 2.72 16.77
C LEU A 147 11.47 2.95 15.28
N ALA A 148 11.16 4.14 14.76
CA ALA A 148 11.50 4.50 13.37
C ALA A 148 13.02 4.41 13.11
N LYS A 149 13.86 4.79 14.07
CA LYS A 149 15.32 4.67 13.95
C LYS A 149 15.84 3.23 13.98
N LYS A 150 15.08 2.25 14.51
CA LYS A 150 15.48 0.83 14.46
C LYS A 150 15.30 0.20 13.07
N ALA A 151 14.35 0.72 12.28
CA ALA A 151 14.05 0.17 10.96
C ALA A 151 15.26 0.27 10.01
N ARG A 152 15.44 -0.78 9.20
CA ARG A 152 16.42 -0.86 8.10
C ARG A 152 15.79 -0.55 6.74
N VAL A 153 14.49 -0.84 6.63
CA VAL A 153 13.64 -0.64 5.46
C VAL A 153 12.42 0.14 5.92
N TYR A 154 12.08 1.19 5.17
CA TYR A 154 10.87 1.98 5.37
C TYR A 154 9.95 1.79 4.18
N TYR A 155 8.66 1.59 4.43
CA TYR A 155 7.65 1.58 3.38
C TYR A 155 6.48 2.51 3.73
N ILE A 156 6.12 3.36 2.77
CA ILE A 156 5.01 4.30 2.86
C ILE A 156 4.28 4.33 1.51
N ALA A 157 3.01 3.96 1.51
CA ALA A 157 2.14 4.12 0.34
C ALA A 157 1.94 5.61 0.00
N GLY A 158 1.84 5.93 -1.29
CA GLY A 158 1.60 7.28 -1.81
C GLY A 158 0.33 7.92 -1.27
N PHE A 159 -0.68 7.14 -0.87
CA PHE A 159 -1.87 7.63 -0.19
C PHE A 159 -1.57 8.51 1.04
N PHE A 160 -0.45 8.28 1.73
CA PHE A 160 -0.11 9.07 2.92
C PHE A 160 0.38 10.50 2.58
N LEU A 161 0.67 10.78 1.31
CA LEU A 161 0.96 12.14 0.82
C LEU A 161 -0.24 13.07 0.98
N THR A 162 -1.46 12.53 0.99
CA THR A 162 -2.68 13.33 1.18
C THR A 162 -2.89 13.74 2.63
N VAL A 163 -2.07 13.22 3.56
CA VAL A 163 -2.25 13.37 5.01
C VAL A 163 -1.10 14.13 5.65
N SER A 164 0.13 13.63 5.51
CA SER A 164 1.28 14.17 6.24
C SER A 164 2.57 14.01 5.43
N PRO A 165 2.71 14.75 4.29
CA PRO A 165 3.94 14.75 3.49
C PRO A 165 5.19 15.12 4.33
N GLU A 166 5.03 15.96 5.36
CA GLU A 166 6.09 16.33 6.30
C GLU A 166 6.59 15.14 7.14
N SER A 167 5.72 14.20 7.50
CA SER A 167 6.13 12.96 8.19
C SER A 167 6.93 12.07 7.25
N ILE A 168 6.47 11.93 6.00
CA ILE A 168 7.15 11.13 4.97
C ILE A 168 8.54 11.69 4.73
N LEU A 169 8.64 13.01 4.53
CA LEU A 169 9.90 13.68 4.27
C LEU A 169 10.90 13.53 5.43
N LYS A 170 10.44 13.60 6.69
CA LYS A 170 11.30 13.33 7.86
C LYS A 170 11.88 11.92 7.83
N VAL A 171 11.04 10.91 7.58
CA VAL A 171 11.48 9.50 7.51
C VAL A 171 12.42 9.28 6.32
N ALA A 172 12.08 9.81 5.15
CA ALA A 172 12.85 9.63 3.93
C ALA A 172 14.24 10.29 4.01
N LYS A 173 14.34 11.50 4.58
CA LYS A 173 15.63 12.15 4.89
C LYS A 173 16.44 11.32 5.89
N HIS A 174 15.83 10.88 7.00
CA HIS A 174 16.52 10.02 7.97
C HIS A 174 17.07 8.75 7.30
N ALA A 175 16.28 8.10 6.45
CA ALA A 175 16.72 6.91 5.73
C ALA A 175 17.92 7.19 4.82
N SER A 176 17.84 8.26 4.03
CA SER A 176 18.91 8.72 3.14
C SER A 176 20.20 9.04 3.89
N ASP A 177 20.12 9.85 4.95
CA ASP A 177 21.28 10.30 5.74
C ASP A 177 22.01 9.13 6.43
N ASN A 178 21.27 8.06 6.74
CA ASN A 178 21.78 6.87 7.42
C ASN A 178 21.97 5.66 6.48
N ASN A 179 21.90 5.88 5.17
CA ASN A 179 22.04 4.85 4.13
C ASN A 179 21.12 3.63 4.33
N LYS A 180 19.90 3.86 4.84
CA LYS A 180 18.83 2.86 4.95
C LYS A 180 17.97 2.87 3.68
N ILE A 181 17.11 1.87 3.53
CA ILE A 181 16.27 1.72 2.34
C ILE A 181 14.93 2.42 2.56
N PHE A 182 14.59 3.38 1.71
CA PHE A 182 13.26 4.00 1.69
C PHE A 182 12.46 3.56 0.46
N CYS A 183 11.32 2.93 0.70
CA CYS A 183 10.40 2.42 -0.30
C CYS A 183 9.11 3.24 -0.32
N MET A 184 8.56 3.45 -1.51
CA MET A 184 7.30 4.17 -1.71
C MET A 184 6.47 3.51 -2.79
N ASN A 185 5.14 3.66 -2.72
CA ASN A 185 4.21 3.20 -3.76
C ASN A 185 3.56 4.41 -4.44
N LEU A 186 3.32 4.36 -5.76
CA LEU A 186 2.52 5.35 -6.48
C LEU A 186 1.05 5.33 -6.02
N SER A 187 0.55 4.17 -5.59
CA SER A 187 -0.72 3.90 -4.92
C SER A 187 -2.00 4.13 -5.69
N ALA A 188 -2.11 5.22 -6.46
CA ALA A 188 -3.25 5.47 -7.33
C ALA A 188 -2.93 6.57 -8.36
N PRO A 189 -3.60 6.58 -9.53
CA PRO A 189 -3.45 7.64 -10.53
C PRO A 189 -3.62 9.05 -9.97
N PHE A 190 -4.58 9.24 -9.06
CA PHE A 190 -4.89 10.57 -8.50
C PHE A 190 -3.72 11.15 -7.68
N ILE A 191 -2.82 10.30 -7.14
CA ILE A 191 -1.63 10.76 -6.44
C ILE A 191 -0.69 11.48 -7.41
N SER A 192 -0.45 10.88 -8.58
CA SER A 192 0.37 11.50 -9.62
C SER A 192 -0.28 12.76 -10.21
N GLN A 193 -1.62 12.79 -10.30
CA GLN A 193 -2.36 13.92 -10.87
C GLN A 193 -2.44 15.13 -9.93
N PHE A 194 -2.82 14.90 -8.66
CA PHE A 194 -3.16 15.98 -7.73
C PHE A 194 -2.13 16.19 -6.62
N PHE A 195 -1.27 15.20 -6.38
CA PHE A 195 -0.22 15.24 -5.34
C PHE A 195 1.19 15.11 -5.95
N LYS A 196 1.35 15.50 -7.23
CA LYS A 196 2.62 15.50 -7.95
C LYS A 196 3.72 16.24 -7.19
N GLN A 197 3.42 17.43 -6.67
CA GLN A 197 4.41 18.25 -5.98
C GLN A 197 5.01 17.53 -4.76
N PRO A 198 4.22 17.11 -3.74
CA PRO A 198 4.78 16.38 -2.61
C PRO A 198 5.41 15.03 -3.01
N LEU A 199 4.85 14.32 -4.01
CA LEU A 199 5.46 13.10 -4.54
C LEU A 199 6.88 13.35 -5.06
N MET A 200 7.06 14.41 -5.85
CA MET A 200 8.35 14.76 -6.44
C MET A 200 9.34 15.39 -5.45
N GLU A 201 8.87 15.99 -4.35
CA GLU A 201 9.73 16.43 -3.24
C GLU A 201 10.32 15.23 -2.47
N ILE A 202 9.60 14.10 -2.42
CA ILE A 202 10.04 12.87 -1.73
C ILE A 202 10.83 11.94 -2.66
N MET A 203 10.55 11.97 -3.97
CA MET A 203 11.17 11.10 -4.97
C MET A 203 12.72 11.01 -4.88
N PRO A 204 13.49 12.09 -4.60
CA PRO A 204 14.94 11.99 -4.45
C PRO A 204 15.42 11.04 -3.36
N TYR A 205 14.58 10.73 -2.38
CA TYR A 205 14.89 9.84 -1.27
C TYR A 205 14.43 8.40 -1.50
N VAL A 206 13.64 8.15 -2.55
CA VAL A 206 13.09 6.82 -2.85
C VAL A 206 14.17 5.91 -3.45
N ASP A 207 14.51 4.85 -2.73
CA ASP A 207 15.38 3.76 -3.16
C ASP A 207 14.61 2.72 -3.97
N ILE A 208 13.38 2.38 -3.57
CA ILE A 208 12.51 1.45 -4.30
C ILE A 208 11.14 2.07 -4.51
N LEU A 209 10.73 2.24 -5.77
CA LEU A 209 9.40 2.71 -6.12
C LEU A 209 8.55 1.55 -6.64
N PHE A 210 7.38 1.36 -6.03
CA PHE A 210 6.35 0.42 -6.45
C PHE A 210 5.22 1.15 -7.19
N GLY A 211 4.52 0.42 -8.05
CA GLY A 211 3.25 0.84 -8.64
C GLY A 211 2.67 -0.25 -9.55
N ASN A 212 1.52 0.03 -10.14
CA ASN A 212 0.96 -0.76 -11.24
C ASN A 212 1.07 -0.01 -12.59
N GLU A 213 0.66 -0.67 -13.67
CA GLU A 213 0.69 -0.15 -15.04
C GLU A 213 -0.11 1.15 -15.20
N THR A 214 -1.27 1.25 -14.56
CA THR A 214 -2.15 2.42 -14.67
C THR A 214 -1.56 3.63 -13.93
N GLU A 215 -0.97 3.39 -12.76
CA GLU A 215 -0.25 4.38 -11.97
C GLU A 215 1.02 4.84 -12.69
N ALA A 216 1.80 3.91 -13.25
CA ALA A 216 3.02 4.20 -13.99
C ALA A 216 2.73 5.03 -15.25
N ALA A 217 1.70 4.67 -16.01
CA ALA A 217 1.25 5.43 -17.19
C ALA A 217 0.82 6.86 -16.79
N THR A 218 0.05 6.97 -15.70
CA THR A 218 -0.37 8.29 -15.19
C THR A 218 0.84 9.12 -14.74
N PHE A 219 1.76 8.51 -14.00
CA PHE A 219 2.99 9.17 -13.55
C PHE A 219 3.86 9.65 -14.73
N ALA A 220 4.02 8.82 -15.76
CA ALA A 220 4.75 9.15 -16.98
C ALA A 220 4.13 10.33 -17.72
N LYS A 221 2.79 10.33 -17.86
CA LYS A 221 2.03 11.44 -18.45
C LYS A 221 2.24 12.73 -17.68
N GLU A 222 2.07 12.69 -16.36
CA GLU A 222 2.22 13.87 -15.51
C GLU A 222 3.66 14.41 -15.49
N LEU A 223 4.67 13.57 -15.70
CA LEU A 223 6.08 14.00 -15.85
C LEU A 223 6.51 14.33 -17.28
N GLY A 224 5.66 14.13 -18.28
CA GLY A 224 6.00 14.39 -19.68
C GLY A 224 7.09 13.44 -20.21
N PHE A 225 7.04 12.16 -19.86
CA PHE A 225 8.01 11.17 -20.34
C PHE A 225 7.87 10.79 -21.82
N GLU A 226 6.77 11.16 -22.48
CA GLU A 226 6.52 10.92 -23.92
C GLU A 226 6.67 9.44 -24.32
N THR A 227 6.18 8.52 -23.47
CA THR A 227 6.16 7.07 -23.75
C THR A 227 5.06 6.39 -22.93
N ASP A 228 4.43 5.40 -23.54
CA ASP A 228 3.47 4.49 -22.88
C ASP A 228 4.09 3.10 -22.60
N ASP A 229 5.32 2.85 -23.07
CA ASP A 229 6.04 1.60 -22.81
C ASP A 229 6.48 1.53 -21.34
N ILE A 230 5.98 0.54 -20.60
CA ILE A 230 6.21 0.40 -19.17
C ILE A 230 7.69 0.20 -18.81
N GLY A 231 8.47 -0.46 -19.68
CA GLY A 231 9.90 -0.65 -19.52
C GLY A 231 10.68 0.67 -19.63
N GLU A 232 10.33 1.49 -20.62
CA GLU A 232 10.86 2.85 -20.77
C GLU A 232 10.43 3.77 -19.62
N ILE A 233 9.17 3.70 -19.17
CA ILE A 233 8.69 4.45 -18.01
C ILE A 233 9.51 4.06 -16.76
N ALA A 234 9.72 2.76 -16.53
CA ALA A 234 10.50 2.27 -15.41
C ALA A 234 11.96 2.76 -15.47
N LYS A 235 12.60 2.71 -16.64
CA LYS A 235 13.97 3.23 -16.86
C LYS A 235 14.06 4.74 -16.63
N LYS A 236 13.16 5.54 -17.20
CA LYS A 236 13.13 7.00 -17.00
C LYS A 236 12.92 7.34 -15.53
N THR A 237 12.01 6.64 -14.86
CA THR A 237 11.76 6.80 -13.42
C THR A 237 12.99 6.45 -12.58
N GLN A 238 13.73 5.39 -12.94
CA GLN A 238 14.97 5.00 -12.28
C GLN A 238 16.01 6.14 -12.30
N THR A 239 16.09 6.87 -13.42
CA THR A 239 17.07 7.95 -13.64
C THR A 239 16.72 9.29 -13.00
N LEU A 240 15.55 9.43 -12.37
CA LEU A 240 15.17 10.67 -11.67
C LEU A 240 16.23 11.06 -10.61
N PRO A 241 16.38 12.35 -10.29
CA PRO A 241 17.35 12.81 -9.29
C PRO A 241 17.27 12.01 -7.98
N LYS A 242 18.42 11.74 -7.35
CA LYS A 242 18.50 10.94 -6.13
C LYS A 242 19.51 11.55 -5.15
N ALA A 243 19.08 11.71 -3.89
CA ALA A 243 19.86 12.34 -2.83
C ALA A 243 20.98 11.41 -2.30
N ASN A 244 20.64 10.19 -1.93
CA ASN A 244 21.63 9.19 -1.51
C ASN A 244 22.24 8.50 -2.74
N THR A 245 23.47 8.86 -3.10
CA THR A 245 24.22 8.31 -4.23
C THR A 245 24.85 6.94 -3.95
N LYS A 246 24.84 6.46 -2.71
CA LYS A 246 25.36 5.12 -2.34
C LYS A 246 24.43 3.98 -2.78
N ARG A 247 23.18 4.31 -3.14
CA ARG A 247 22.17 3.35 -3.60
C ARG A 247 21.57 3.86 -4.91
N GLN A 248 21.46 2.99 -5.90
CA GLN A 248 20.71 3.28 -7.11
C GLN A 248 19.23 3.00 -6.89
N ARG A 249 18.35 3.76 -7.53
CA ARG A 249 16.91 3.51 -7.46
C ARG A 249 16.56 2.21 -8.17
N VAL A 250 15.64 1.46 -7.60
CA VAL A 250 14.94 0.33 -8.22
C VAL A 250 13.49 0.74 -8.42
N VAL A 251 12.93 0.39 -9.57
CA VAL A 251 11.53 0.63 -9.91
C VAL A 251 10.90 -0.72 -10.19
N VAL A 252 9.75 -1.00 -9.57
CA VAL A 252 9.02 -2.26 -9.70
C VAL A 252 7.56 -1.93 -10.04
N PHE A 253 7.15 -2.25 -11.26
CA PHE A 253 5.78 -2.06 -11.72
C PHE A 253 5.11 -3.40 -12.00
N THR A 254 4.01 -3.64 -11.29
CA THR A 254 3.13 -4.80 -11.51
C THR A 254 2.19 -4.55 -12.69
N GLN A 255 1.71 -5.60 -13.34
CA GLN A 255 0.83 -5.52 -14.51
C GLN A 255 -0.35 -6.51 -14.43
N GLY A 256 -0.91 -6.70 -13.24
CA GLY A 256 -1.92 -7.72 -12.98
C GLY A 256 -1.39 -9.12 -13.29
N LYS A 257 -1.91 -9.73 -14.36
CA LYS A 257 -1.51 -11.07 -14.84
C LYS A 257 -0.27 -11.05 -15.74
N ASP A 258 0.06 -9.90 -16.31
CA ASP A 258 1.23 -9.75 -17.18
C ASP A 258 2.49 -9.58 -16.34
N ASP A 259 3.65 -9.79 -16.97
CA ASP A 259 4.95 -9.79 -16.30
C ASP A 259 5.18 -8.53 -15.46
N THR A 260 5.72 -8.70 -14.26
CA THR A 260 6.18 -7.57 -13.44
C THR A 260 7.47 -7.00 -14.03
N VAL A 261 7.51 -5.69 -14.22
CA VAL A 261 8.67 -4.95 -14.73
C VAL A 261 9.50 -4.49 -13.56
N ALA A 262 10.80 -4.83 -13.54
CA ALA A 262 11.72 -4.25 -12.56
C ALA A 262 13.03 -3.78 -13.18
N THR A 263 13.54 -2.65 -12.71
CA THR A 263 14.87 -2.17 -13.10
C THR A 263 15.96 -2.82 -12.27
N LYS A 264 17.01 -3.32 -12.94
CA LYS A 264 18.21 -3.87 -12.27
C LYS A 264 19.33 -2.85 -12.22
N ASN A 265 20.27 -3.07 -11.31
CA ASN A 265 21.53 -2.35 -11.27
C ASN A 265 22.62 -3.18 -11.96
N PRO A 266 23.54 -2.56 -12.74
CA PRO A 266 23.55 -1.14 -13.09
C PRO A 266 22.51 -0.75 -14.18
N LEU A 267 22.04 0.50 -14.08
CA LEU A 267 21.11 1.21 -14.99
C LEU A 267 21.31 0.83 -16.45
N LYS A 268 20.36 0.08 -17.04
CA LYS A 268 20.04 0.11 -18.49
C LYS A 268 18.97 -0.88 -18.93
N THR A 269 18.59 -1.85 -18.09
CA THR A 269 17.59 -2.86 -18.46
C THR A 269 16.42 -2.87 -17.49
N ALA A 270 15.21 -2.79 -18.06
CA ALA A 270 14.01 -3.29 -17.43
C ALA A 270 13.97 -4.81 -17.68
N THR A 271 13.81 -5.59 -16.62
CA THR A 271 13.64 -7.04 -16.69
C THR A 271 12.19 -7.37 -16.44
N MET A 272 11.64 -8.27 -17.24
CA MET A 272 10.30 -8.81 -17.08
C MET A 272 10.36 -10.05 -16.20
N PHE A 273 9.47 -10.14 -15.23
CA PHE A 273 9.34 -11.25 -14.30
C PHE A 273 7.95 -11.85 -14.47
N PRO A 274 7.85 -13.06 -15.05
CA PRO A 274 6.58 -13.74 -15.23
C PRO A 274 5.86 -13.92 -13.89
N VAL A 275 4.56 -13.61 -13.89
CA VAL A 275 3.69 -13.84 -12.73
C VAL A 275 3.40 -15.34 -12.63
N LEU A 276 3.19 -15.84 -11.42
CA LEU A 276 2.80 -17.24 -11.21
C LEU A 276 1.44 -17.52 -11.86
N ASP A 277 1.40 -18.54 -12.72
CA ASP A 277 0.16 -19.00 -13.35
C ASP A 277 -0.89 -19.36 -12.30
N ILE A 278 -2.13 -18.94 -12.55
CA ILE A 278 -3.28 -19.22 -11.71
C ILE A 278 -4.50 -19.49 -12.59
N ASP A 279 -5.28 -20.52 -12.24
CA ASP A 279 -6.59 -20.74 -12.85
C ASP A 279 -7.49 -19.55 -12.51
N GLN A 280 -8.11 -18.94 -13.53
CA GLN A 280 -8.99 -17.79 -13.32
C GLN A 280 -10.17 -18.12 -12.38
N ASN A 281 -10.58 -19.39 -12.31
CA ASN A 281 -11.63 -19.84 -11.40
C ASN A 281 -11.19 -19.87 -9.92
N ASP A 282 -9.88 -19.84 -9.64
CA ASP A 282 -9.34 -19.76 -8.28
C ASP A 282 -9.24 -18.30 -7.79
N ILE A 283 -9.37 -17.31 -8.69
CA ILE A 283 -9.33 -15.91 -8.32
C ILE A 283 -10.67 -15.54 -7.69
N VAL A 284 -10.63 -15.14 -6.42
CA VAL A 284 -11.80 -14.72 -5.63
C VAL A 284 -11.85 -13.19 -5.51
N ASP A 285 -10.70 -12.53 -5.34
CA ASP A 285 -10.64 -11.08 -5.09
C ASP A 285 -9.28 -10.51 -5.49
N THR A 286 -9.23 -9.63 -6.48
CA THR A 286 -7.97 -8.97 -6.89
C THR A 286 -7.55 -7.82 -5.96
N ASN A 287 -8.41 -7.42 -5.01
CA ASN A 287 -8.10 -6.34 -4.09
C ASN A 287 -6.94 -6.69 -3.15
N GLY A 288 -6.06 -5.73 -2.94
CA GLY A 288 -4.89 -5.93 -2.09
C GLY A 288 -3.82 -6.84 -2.71
N ALA A 289 -3.96 -7.28 -3.98
CA ALA A 289 -2.91 -8.02 -4.68
C ALA A 289 -1.61 -7.19 -4.76
N GLY A 290 -1.71 -5.90 -5.07
CA GLY A 290 -0.58 -4.98 -5.04
C GLY A 290 0.02 -4.80 -3.64
N ASP A 291 -0.83 -4.65 -2.62
CA ASP A 291 -0.37 -4.55 -1.22
C ASP A 291 0.34 -5.84 -0.78
N ALA A 292 -0.16 -6.99 -1.22
CA ALA A 292 0.37 -8.31 -0.97
C ALA A 292 1.70 -8.54 -1.67
N PHE A 293 1.80 -8.15 -2.94
CA PHE A 293 3.04 -8.14 -3.68
C PHE A 293 4.11 -7.35 -2.93
N VAL A 294 3.77 -6.13 -2.49
CA VAL A 294 4.71 -5.32 -1.71
C VAL A 294 5.04 -5.99 -0.37
N GLY A 295 4.07 -6.56 0.35
CA GLY A 295 4.32 -7.26 1.61
C GLY A 295 5.28 -8.44 1.46
N GLY A 296 5.08 -9.28 0.43
CA GLY A 296 5.97 -10.37 0.08
C GLY A 296 7.36 -9.87 -0.29
N PHE A 297 7.45 -8.84 -1.15
CA PHE A 297 8.72 -8.21 -1.50
C PHE A 297 9.48 -7.71 -0.28
N LEU A 298 8.81 -6.97 0.60
CA LEU A 298 9.42 -6.41 1.81
C LEU A 298 9.90 -7.52 2.76
N SER A 299 9.19 -8.64 2.85
CA SER A 299 9.57 -9.77 3.70
C SER A 299 10.93 -10.39 3.33
N ALA A 300 11.23 -10.47 2.04
CA ALA A 300 12.51 -10.94 1.53
C ALA A 300 13.57 -9.83 1.58
N LEU A 301 13.18 -8.58 1.31
CA LEU A 301 14.08 -7.43 1.33
C LEU A 301 14.70 -7.19 2.71
N VAL A 302 13.93 -7.30 3.80
CA VAL A 302 14.47 -7.12 5.17
C VAL A 302 15.42 -8.24 5.57
N GLN A 303 15.38 -9.38 4.88
CA GLN A 303 16.31 -10.50 4.99
C GLN A 303 17.48 -10.42 4.01
N GLU A 304 17.66 -9.26 3.35
CA GLU A 304 18.76 -8.97 2.41
C GLU A 304 18.81 -9.92 1.20
N GLN A 305 17.66 -10.48 0.82
CA GLN A 305 17.56 -11.31 -0.37
C GLN A 305 17.76 -10.47 -1.65
N VAL A 306 18.14 -11.14 -2.73
CA VAL A 306 18.30 -10.51 -4.05
C VAL A 306 16.95 -10.07 -4.63
N LEU A 307 16.97 -9.17 -5.62
CA LEU A 307 15.78 -8.58 -6.21
C LEU A 307 14.82 -9.64 -6.77
N GLU A 308 15.37 -10.66 -7.44
CA GLU A 308 14.64 -11.78 -8.00
C GLU A 308 13.82 -12.51 -6.92
N GLU A 309 14.41 -12.74 -5.75
CA GLU A 309 13.73 -13.39 -4.63
C GLU A 309 12.69 -12.49 -3.96
N CYS A 310 12.96 -11.18 -3.92
CA CYS A 310 11.96 -10.22 -3.47
C CYS A 310 10.73 -10.21 -4.38
N ILE A 311 10.93 -10.24 -5.71
CA ILE A 311 9.83 -10.30 -6.68
C ILE A 311 9.08 -11.63 -6.55
N ARG A 312 9.80 -12.76 -6.43
CA ARG A 312 9.19 -14.09 -6.26
C ARG A 312 8.33 -14.16 -4.99
N ALA A 313 8.82 -13.62 -3.88
CA ALA A 313 8.06 -13.52 -2.63
C ALA A 313 6.80 -12.64 -2.79
N GLY A 314 6.92 -11.54 -3.54
CA GLY A 314 5.79 -10.69 -3.89
C GLY A 314 4.73 -11.42 -4.73
N HIS A 315 5.14 -12.11 -5.80
CA HIS A 315 4.23 -12.91 -6.62
C HIS A 315 3.56 -14.02 -5.84
N TYR A 316 4.30 -14.72 -4.98
CA TYR A 316 3.75 -15.74 -4.10
C TYR A 316 2.67 -15.14 -3.18
N ALA A 317 2.98 -14.06 -2.47
CA ALA A 317 2.04 -13.43 -1.56
C ALA A 317 0.79 -12.96 -2.31
N ALA A 318 0.94 -12.28 -3.45
CA ALA A 318 -0.19 -11.86 -4.28
C ALA A 318 -1.05 -13.06 -4.73
N ASN A 319 -0.43 -14.14 -5.19
CA ASN A 319 -1.12 -15.36 -5.64
C ASN A 319 -1.95 -16.02 -4.52
N ILE A 320 -1.47 -15.99 -3.27
CA ILE A 320 -2.24 -16.48 -2.12
C ILE A 320 -3.41 -15.56 -1.78
N ILE A 321 -3.19 -14.24 -1.77
CA ILE A 321 -4.21 -13.27 -1.38
C ILE A 321 -5.37 -13.26 -2.38
N ILE A 322 -5.10 -13.32 -3.68
CA ILE A 322 -6.16 -13.22 -4.69
C ILE A 322 -7.16 -14.39 -4.69
N ARG A 323 -6.81 -15.50 -4.01
CA ARG A 323 -7.67 -16.68 -3.83
C ARG A 323 -8.64 -16.56 -2.65
N ARG A 324 -8.70 -15.39 -2.02
CA ARG A 324 -9.42 -15.18 -0.75
C ARG A 324 -10.11 -13.82 -0.78
N VAL A 325 -11.22 -13.68 -0.06
CA VAL A 325 -11.87 -12.38 0.09
C VAL A 325 -11.00 -11.46 0.93
N GLY A 326 -10.79 -10.25 0.40
CA GLY A 326 -9.97 -9.21 1.01
C GLY A 326 -8.49 -9.58 1.10
N CYS A 327 -7.73 -8.71 1.76
CA CYS A 327 -6.32 -8.92 2.01
C CYS A 327 -6.10 -9.89 3.19
N THR A 328 -6.46 -11.16 3.02
CA THR A 328 -6.43 -12.22 4.06
C THR A 328 -5.56 -13.42 3.64
N PHE A 329 -4.97 -14.12 4.60
CA PHE A 329 -3.99 -15.19 4.36
C PHE A 329 -4.17 -16.38 5.31
N PRO A 330 -3.67 -17.60 4.97
CA PRO A 330 -3.64 -18.74 5.88
C PRO A 330 -2.67 -18.49 7.05
N GLU A 331 -2.72 -19.34 8.08
CA GLU A 331 -1.88 -19.18 9.28
C GLU A 331 -0.37 -19.11 8.95
N LYS A 332 0.09 -19.93 8.00
CA LYS A 332 1.51 -20.03 7.61
C LYS A 332 1.68 -19.85 6.09
N PRO A 333 2.73 -19.15 5.65
CA PRO A 333 3.16 -19.19 4.26
C PRO A 333 3.80 -20.56 3.96
N ASP A 334 3.61 -21.00 2.72
CA ASP A 334 4.25 -22.13 2.07
C ASP A 334 5.17 -21.60 0.95
N PHE A 335 6.12 -20.76 1.35
CA PHE A 335 7.11 -20.12 0.47
C PHE A 335 8.49 -20.68 0.81
N HIS A 336 9.16 -21.26 -0.18
CA HIS A 336 10.45 -21.94 -0.06
C HIS A 336 11.48 -21.40 -1.03
#